data_AF-A0A7W0XGW3-F1
#
_entry.id   AF-A0A7W0XGW3-F1
#
_cell.length_a   1.000
_cell.length_b   1.000
_cell.length_c   1.000
_cell.angle_alpha   90.00
_cell.angle_beta   90.00
_cell.angle_gamma   90.00
#
_symmetry.space_group_name_H-M   'P 1'
#
loop_
_entity.id
_entity.type
_entity.pdbx_description
1 polymer ?
#
loop_
_entity_poly.entity_id
_entity_poly.type
_entity_poly.pdbx_seq_one_letter_code
_entity_poly.pdbx_strand_id
1 'polypeptide(L)' 'EMDDPQVLAKSEVAVTWCRHASENAAKHGGKPWKYLLIPHDAISENMTITGLAEGFSKQYS' A
#
# COMPACT_ATOMS: atom_id res chain seq x y z
N GLU A 1 -16.31 -3.63 6.37
CA GLU A 1 -15.75 -2.55 7.22
C GLU A 1 -14.26 -2.78 7.38
N MET A 2 -13.45 -1.73 7.55
CA MET A 2 -11.98 -1.84 7.62
C MET A 2 -11.47 -2.43 8.94
N ASP A 3 -12.30 -2.45 9.98
CA ASP A 3 -11.98 -2.98 11.31
C ASP A 3 -12.25 -4.48 11.46
N ASP A 4 -12.72 -5.13 10.38
CA ASP A 4 -12.95 -6.58 10.39
C ASP A 4 -11.60 -7.33 10.54
N PRO A 5 -11.47 -8.27 11.50
CA PRO A 5 -10.25 -9.04 11.71
C PRO A 5 -9.71 -9.74 10.45
N GLN A 6 -10.59 -10.18 9.55
CA GLN A 6 -10.19 -10.79 8.27
C GLN A 6 -9.62 -9.76 7.30
N VAL A 7 -10.14 -8.53 7.30
CA VAL A 7 -9.64 -7.43 6.46
C VAL A 7 -8.27 -6.97 6.95
N LEU A 8 -8.09 -6.86 8.27
CA LEU A 8 -6.81 -6.54 8.89
C LEU A 8 -5.75 -7.62 8.59
N ALA A 9 -6.08 -8.89 8.81
CA ALA A 9 -5.15 -10.00 8.52
C ALA A 9 -4.72 -10.03 7.04
N LYS A 10 -5.66 -9.80 6.11
CA LYS A 10 -5.35 -9.71 4.68
C LYS A 10 -4.47 -8.50 4.35
N SER A 11 -4.72 -7.35 4.98
CA SER A 11 -3.88 -6.16 4.85
C SER A 11 -2.44 -6.42 5.28
N GLU A 12 -2.23 -7.08 6.42
CA GLU A 12 -0.87 -7.37 6.94
C GLU A 12 -0.09 -8.31 6.02
N VAL A 13 -0.74 -9.36 5.52
CA VAL A 13 -0.15 -10.29 4.56
C VAL A 13 0.20 -9.57 3.26
N ALA A 14 -0.68 -8.69 2.75
CA ALA A 14 -0.41 -7.90 1.55
C ALA A 14 0.78 -6.96 1.72
N VAL A 15 0.89 -6.26 2.86
CA VAL A 15 2.04 -5.40 3.18
C VAL A 15 3.34 -6.21 3.20
N THR A 16 3.32 -7.40 3.81
CA THR A 16 4.48 -8.29 3.88
C THR A 16 4.92 -8.73 2.49
N TRP A 17 3.98 -9.08 1.62
CA TRP A 17 4.24 -9.43 0.23
C TRP A 17 4.86 -8.26 -0.55
N CYS A 18 4.30 -7.06 -0.42
CA CYS A 18 4.83 -5.84 -1.04
C CYS A 18 6.28 -5.56 -0.59
N ARG A 19 6.59 -5.75 0.69
CA ARG A 19 7.97 -5.62 1.20
C ARG A 19 8.91 -6.60 0.53
N HIS A 20 8.56 -7.89 0.49
CA HIS A 20 9.40 -8.91 -0.16
C HIS A 20 9.58 -8.68 -1.67
N ALA A 21 8.52 -8.25 -2.36
CA ALA A 21 8.59 -7.89 -3.76
C ALA A 21 9.52 -6.69 -4.00
N SER A 22 9.43 -5.65 -3.16
CA SER A 22 10.33 -4.49 -3.18
C SER A 22 11.78 -4.87 -2.89
N GLU A 23 12.04 -5.69 -1.87
CA GLU A 23 13.39 -6.19 -1.53
C GLU A 23 13.98 -6.98 -2.71
N ASN A 24 13.18 -7.84 -3.33
CA ASN A 24 13.60 -8.61 -4.50
C ASN A 24 13.86 -7.70 -5.71
N ALA A 25 12.99 -6.71 -5.98
CA ALA A 25 13.18 -5.74 -7.04
C ALA A 25 14.44 -4.89 -6.81
N ALA A 26 14.68 -4.42 -5.59
CA ALA A 26 15.86 -3.63 -5.23
C ALA A 26 17.16 -4.42 -5.42
N LYS A 27 17.19 -5.70 -5.05
CA LYS A 27 18.34 -6.59 -5.27
C LYS A 27 18.67 -6.80 -6.76
N HIS A 28 17.67 -6.68 -7.64
CA HIS A 28 17.82 -6.87 -9.09
C HIS A 28 17.85 -5.55 -9.89
N GLY A 29 18.11 -4.40 -9.23
CA GLY A 29 18.22 -3.10 -9.90
C GLY A 29 16.88 -2.50 -10.37
N GLY A 30 15.77 -3.00 -9.83
CA GLY A 30 14.42 -2.50 -10.10
C GLY A 30 14.16 -1.13 -9.45
N LYS A 31 13.22 -0.37 -10.04
CA LYS A 31 12.79 0.92 -9.50
C LYS A 31 12.15 0.76 -8.10
N PRO A 32 12.39 1.68 -7.15
CA PRO A 32 11.75 1.66 -5.84
C PRO A 32 10.27 2.06 -5.96
N TRP A 33 9.39 1.07 -5.94
CA TRP A 33 7.94 1.28 -5.95
C TRP A 33 7.44 1.57 -4.54
N LYS A 34 6.49 2.52 -4.42
CA LYS A 34 5.73 2.76 -3.20
C LYS A 34 4.35 2.13 -3.36
N TYR A 35 3.89 1.42 -2.32
CA TYR A 35 2.57 0.81 -2.29
C TYR A 35 1.64 1.61 -1.37
N LEU A 36 0.42 1.83 -1.82
CA LEU A 36 -0.63 2.55 -1.08
C LEU A 36 -1.80 1.60 -0.84
N LEU A 37 -2.27 1.51 0.40
CA LEU A 37 -3.48 0.78 0.74
C LEU A 37 -4.64 1.77 0.86
N ILE A 38 -5.44 1.86 -0.19
CA ILE A 38 -6.54 2.83 -0.29
C ILE A 38 -7.86 2.08 -0.08
N PRO A 39 -8.65 2.44 0.95
CA PRO A 39 -10.00 1.93 1.14
C PRO A 39 -10.90 2.23 -0.07
N HIS A 40 -11.84 1.33 -0.38
CA HIS A 40 -12.70 1.45 -1.56
C HIS A 40 -13.71 2.61 -1.46
N ASP A 41 -14.01 3.07 -0.26
CA ASP A 41 -14.85 4.23 0.06
C ASP A 41 -14.09 5.56 0.02
N ALA A 42 -12.75 5.52 0.02
CA ALA A 42 -11.90 6.70 -0.04
C ALA A 42 -11.59 7.17 -1.47
N ILE A 43 -12.02 6.45 -2.52
CA ILE A 43 -11.72 6.80 -3.91
C ILE A 43 -12.86 7.67 -4.47
N SER A 44 -12.52 8.89 -4.89
CA SER A 44 -13.40 9.81 -5.62
C SER A 44 -12.74 10.25 -6.92
N GLU A 45 -13.53 10.54 -7.96
CA GLU A 45 -13.04 10.89 -9.31
C GLU A 45 -12.15 12.13 -9.35
N ASN A 46 -12.22 12.99 -8.32
CA ASN A 46 -11.45 14.23 -8.22
C ASN A 46 -10.10 14.10 -7.49
N MET A 47 -9.69 12.88 -7.10
CA MET A 47 -8.43 12.68 -6.37
C MET A 47 -7.22 12.55 -7.30
N THR A 48 -6.08 13.08 -6.87
CA THR A 48 -4.79 12.91 -7.57
C THR A 48 -3.98 11.79 -6.94
N ILE A 49 -3.13 11.12 -7.73
CA ILE A 49 -2.20 10.08 -7.23
C ILE A 49 -1.32 10.65 -6.11
N THR A 50 -0.89 11.90 -6.21
CA THR A 50 -0.10 12.58 -5.17
C THR A 50 -0.88 12.72 -3.87
N GLY A 51 -2.12 13.20 -3.92
CA GLY A 51 -2.96 13.34 -2.72
C GLY A 51 -3.29 11.99 -2.07
N LEU A 52 -3.50 10.95 -2.88
CA LEU A 52 -3.67 9.58 -2.38
C LEU A 52 -2.38 9.04 -1.74
N ALA A 53 -1.21 9.38 -2.30
CA ALA A 53 0.07 9.01 -1.72
C ALA A 53 0.31 9.69 -0.37
N GLU A 54 -0.07 10.95 -0.24
CA GLU A 54 0.04 11.69 1.03
C GLU A 54 -0.93 11.14 2.09
N GLY A 55 -2.17 10.81 1.71
CA GLY A 55 -3.19 10.32 2.64
C GLY A 55 -3.02 8.85 3.07
N PHE A 56 -2.48 8.00 2.19
CA PHE A 56 -2.44 6.55 2.39
C PHE A 56 -1.04 5.92 2.34
N SER A 57 0.03 6.74 2.35
CA SER A 57 1.37 6.20 2.54
C SER A 57 1.51 5.68 3.97
N LYS A 58 1.37 4.35 4.15
CA LYS A 58 1.78 3.72 5.40
C LYS A 58 3.31 3.85 5.49
N GLN A 59 3.76 4.79 6.31
CA GLN A 59 5.15 5.01 6.66
C GLN A 59 5.62 3.84 7.55
N TYR A 60 6.05 2.74 6.94
CA TYR A 60 6.89 1.77 7.63
C TYR A 60 8.31 2.32 7.62
N SER A 61 8.70 2.94 8.74
CA SER A 61 10.09 3.23 9.12
C SER A 61 10.78 1.98 9.64
#